data_AF-A0A494ZX45-F1
#
_entry.id   AF-A0A494ZX45-F1
#
_cell.length_a   1.000
_cell.length_b   1.000
_cell.length_c   1.000
_cell.angle_alpha   90.00
_cell.angle_beta   90.00
_cell.angle_gamma   90.00
#
_symmetry.space_group_name_H-M   'P 1'
#
loop_
_entity.id
_entity.type
_entity.pdbx_description
1 polymer ?
#
loop_
_entity_poly.entity_id
_entity_poly.type
_entity_poly.pdbx_seq_one_letter_code
_entity_poly.pdbx_strand_id
1 'polypeptide(L)'
;MHVKAKKIAIGGLMLAFSIVSMLLGNILESNTVFFLALASFFVGIIIREFGMKTGCAFYLAGVLLGVIVVPNKLYVVTYAAMGIYILLSESVWRQIRKMLGNNTMFSIEQYKVALWVIKYAIFNLMYIPAVLGCSKLLFGKQLSAGMTIGVLIAGQIGLFIYDKAYDYAVGTIWNKIRGKLFN
;
A
#
# COMPACT_ATOMS: atom_id res chain seq x y z
N MET A 1 22.55 -20.45 6.30
CA MET A 1 21.13 -20.68 6.67
C MET A 1 20.46 -19.52 7.44
N HIS A 2 21.20 -18.68 8.20
CA HIS A 2 20.63 -17.57 8.99
C HIS A 2 19.77 -16.53 8.22
N VAL A 3 20.11 -16.23 6.96
CA VAL A 3 19.41 -15.18 6.19
C VAL A 3 17.96 -15.57 5.85
N LYS A 4 17.66 -16.87 5.68
CA LYS A 4 16.28 -17.33 5.42
C LYS A 4 15.42 -17.29 6.69
N ALA A 5 15.97 -17.67 7.84
CA ALA A 5 15.27 -17.60 9.11
C ALA A 5 14.94 -16.15 9.52
N LYS A 6 15.90 -15.23 9.37
CA LYS A 6 15.70 -13.79 9.67
C LYS A 6 14.59 -13.18 8.80
N LYS A 7 14.52 -13.55 7.51
CA LYS A 7 13.46 -13.13 6.59
C LYS A 7 12.07 -13.56 7.06
N ILE A 8 11.94 -14.82 7.48
CA ILE A 8 10.65 -15.37 7.96
C ILE A 8 10.26 -14.72 9.29
N ALA A 9 11.20 -14.57 10.22
CA ALA A 9 10.92 -13.97 11.53
C ALA A 9 10.48 -12.50 11.43
N ILE A 10 11.22 -11.67 10.68
CA ILE A 10 10.87 -10.26 10.48
C ILE A 10 9.57 -10.14 9.67
N GLY A 11 9.39 -10.98 8.65
CA GLY A 11 8.14 -11.05 7.89
C GLY A 11 6.94 -11.36 8.79
N GLY A 12 7.05 -12.37 9.66
CA GLY A 12 5.99 -12.72 10.61
C GLY A 12 5.70 -11.60 11.62
N LEU A 13 6.73 -10.96 12.16
CA LEU A 13 6.58 -9.83 13.09
C LEU A 13 5.86 -8.65 12.43
N MET A 14 6.28 -8.25 11.23
CA MET A 14 5.64 -7.16 10.48
C MET A 14 4.20 -7.52 10.10
N LEU A 15 3.92 -8.80 9.86
CA LEU A 15 2.58 -9.29 9.53
C LEU A 15 1.67 -9.14 10.74
N ALA A 16 2.15 -9.53 11.93
CA ALA A 16 1.43 -9.34 13.19
C ALA A 16 1.11 -7.85 13.42
N PHE A 17 2.06 -6.94 13.22
CA PHE A 17 1.82 -5.50 13.32
C PHE A 17 0.80 -4.99 12.29
N SER A 18 0.81 -5.52 11.07
CA SER A 18 -0.18 -5.18 10.04
C SER A 18 -1.59 -5.59 10.47
N ILE A 19 -1.76 -6.80 11.03
CA ILE A 19 -3.04 -7.30 11.54
C ILE A 19 -3.51 -6.50 12.77
N VAL A 20 -2.63 -6.23 13.73
CA VAL A 20 -2.95 -5.40 14.90
C VAL A 20 -3.40 -4.01 14.45
N SER A 21 -2.74 -3.43 13.45
CA SER A 21 -3.13 -2.14 12.88
C SER A 21 -4.53 -2.21 12.24
N MET A 22 -4.83 -3.26 11.46
CA MET A 22 -6.19 -3.47 10.93
C MET A 22 -7.24 -3.63 12.04
N LEU A 23 -6.91 -4.30 13.14
CA LEU A 23 -7.80 -4.46 14.29
C LEU A 23 -8.03 -3.14 15.02
N LEU A 24 -7.00 -2.30 15.19
CA LEU A 24 -7.12 -0.96 15.77
C LEU A 24 -8.07 -0.07 14.98
N GLY A 25 -8.18 -0.27 13.66
CA GLY A 25 -9.19 0.39 12.84
C GLY A 25 -10.63 0.12 13.29
N ASN A 26 -10.92 -1.05 13.90
CA ASN A 26 -12.25 -1.35 14.46
C ASN A 26 -12.51 -0.65 15.80
N ILE A 27 -11.46 -0.33 16.54
CA ILE A 27 -11.58 0.27 17.87
C ILE A 27 -11.66 1.80 17.75
N LEU A 28 -10.95 2.38 16.77
CA LEU A 28 -10.83 3.82 16.56
C LEU A 28 -11.44 4.20 15.21
N GLU A 29 -12.76 4.08 15.10
CA GLU A 29 -13.50 4.25 13.84
C GLU A 29 -13.19 5.58 13.14
N SER A 30 -13.01 6.67 13.89
CA SER A 30 -12.66 8.00 13.36
C SER A 30 -11.33 8.05 12.60
N ASN A 31 -10.40 7.13 12.89
CA ASN A 31 -9.06 7.08 12.30
C ASN A 31 -8.80 5.77 11.54
N THR A 32 -9.83 5.02 11.19
CA THR A 32 -9.72 3.70 10.52
C THR A 32 -8.81 3.74 9.31
N VAL A 33 -9.03 4.71 8.41
CA VAL A 33 -8.29 4.84 7.14
C VAL A 33 -6.78 5.01 7.40
N PHE A 34 -6.40 5.71 8.46
CA PHE A 34 -5.00 5.88 8.85
C PHE A 34 -4.36 4.55 9.27
N PHE A 35 -5.04 3.76 10.11
CA PHE A 35 -4.50 2.47 10.55
C PHE A 35 -4.42 1.44 9.42
N LEU A 36 -5.38 1.46 8.48
CA LEU A 36 -5.34 0.61 7.29
C LEU A 36 -4.22 1.02 6.32
N ALA A 37 -3.99 2.32 6.17
CA ALA A 37 -2.85 2.83 5.42
C ALA A 37 -1.53 2.39 6.07
N LEU A 38 -1.38 2.57 7.38
CA LEU A 38 -0.21 2.11 8.13
C LEU A 38 0.02 0.60 7.98
N ALA A 39 -1.05 -0.20 8.08
CA ALA A 39 -0.97 -1.64 7.88
C ALA A 39 -0.43 -1.99 6.49
N SER A 40 -0.88 -1.30 5.44
CA SER A 40 -0.45 -1.52 4.06
C SER A 40 1.00 -1.12 3.80
N PHE A 41 1.54 -0.14 4.54
CA PHE A 41 2.93 0.33 4.37
C PHE A 41 3.96 -0.78 4.68
N PHE A 42 3.62 -1.71 5.57
CA PHE A 42 4.46 -2.88 5.85
C PHE A 42 4.68 -3.76 4.61
N VAL A 43 3.73 -3.82 3.68
CA VAL A 43 3.91 -4.52 2.39
C VAL A 43 5.08 -3.89 1.62
N GLY A 44 5.10 -2.56 1.52
CA GLY A 44 6.14 -1.81 0.84
C GLY A 44 7.51 -1.97 1.49
N ILE A 45 7.55 -1.93 2.83
CA ILE A 45 8.76 -2.19 3.61
C ILE A 45 9.34 -3.58 3.29
N ILE A 46 8.50 -4.62 3.34
CA ILE A 46 8.93 -6.00 3.04
C ILE A 46 9.38 -6.14 1.59
N ILE A 47 8.70 -5.49 0.64
CA ILE A 47 9.16 -5.44 -0.76
C ILE A 47 10.57 -4.87 -0.81
N ARG A 48 10.81 -3.69 -0.24
CA ARG A 48 12.12 -3.01 -0.30
C ARG A 48 13.25 -3.81 0.36
N GLU A 49 12.98 -4.50 1.47
CA GLU A 49 14.01 -5.28 2.17
C GLU A 49 14.27 -6.67 1.58
N PHE A 50 13.21 -7.42 1.25
CA PHE A 50 13.36 -8.84 0.92
C PHE A 50 13.07 -9.17 -0.54
N GLY A 51 12.45 -8.23 -1.26
CA GLY A 51 12.15 -8.36 -2.69
C GLY A 51 10.67 -8.55 -2.99
N MET A 52 10.33 -8.44 -4.27
CA MET A 52 8.95 -8.48 -4.76
C MET A 52 8.24 -9.79 -4.42
N LYS A 53 8.90 -10.94 -4.62
CA LYS A 53 8.30 -12.27 -4.36
C LYS A 53 7.85 -12.41 -2.90
N THR A 54 8.70 -12.03 -1.95
CA THR A 54 8.40 -12.01 -0.52
C THR A 54 7.34 -10.96 -0.16
N GLY A 55 7.35 -9.81 -0.81
CA GLY A 55 6.31 -8.79 -0.65
C GLY A 55 4.93 -9.27 -1.08
N CYS A 56 4.83 -9.93 -2.23
CA CYS A 56 3.58 -10.55 -2.68
C CYS A 56 3.10 -11.63 -1.69
N ALA A 57 4.01 -12.49 -1.23
CA ALA A 57 3.67 -13.51 -0.24
C ALA A 57 3.19 -12.89 1.08
N PHE A 58 3.85 -11.82 1.55
CA PHE A 58 3.45 -11.07 2.74
C PHE A 58 2.07 -10.42 2.58
N TYR A 59 1.82 -9.78 1.44
CA TYR A 59 0.52 -9.19 1.12
C TYR A 59 -0.59 -10.25 1.14
N LEU A 60 -0.38 -11.37 0.45
CA LEU A 60 -1.37 -12.47 0.41
C LEU A 60 -1.61 -13.05 1.81
N ALA A 61 -0.55 -13.26 2.59
CA ALA A 61 -0.67 -13.69 3.98
C ALA A 61 -1.46 -12.68 4.82
N GLY A 62 -1.24 -11.37 4.61
CA GLY A 62 -1.94 -10.30 5.32
C GLY A 62 -3.43 -10.25 5.00
N VAL A 63 -3.79 -10.42 3.73
CA VAL A 63 -5.19 -10.51 3.32
C VAL A 63 -5.85 -11.76 3.89
N LEU A 64 -5.23 -12.93 3.74
CA LEU A 64 -5.79 -14.20 4.24
C LEU A 64 -5.97 -14.18 5.77
N LEU A 65 -4.95 -13.75 6.49
CA LEU A 65 -5.00 -13.65 7.94
C LEU A 65 -5.98 -12.57 8.38
N GLY A 66 -6.06 -11.45 7.65
CA GLY A 66 -7.06 -10.40 7.86
C GLY A 66 -8.49 -10.93 7.72
N VAL A 67 -8.77 -11.76 6.70
CA VAL A 67 -10.09 -12.40 6.53
C VAL A 67 -10.42 -13.30 7.72
N ILE A 68 -9.45 -13.99 8.31
CA ILE A 68 -9.70 -14.88 9.44
C ILE A 68 -9.90 -14.10 10.74
N VAL A 69 -9.04 -13.10 11.00
CA VAL A 69 -8.92 -12.46 12.32
C VAL A 69 -9.77 -11.19 12.44
N VAL A 70 -9.90 -10.40 11.37
CA VAL A 70 -10.57 -9.10 11.42
C VAL A 70 -12.08 -9.31 11.27
N PRO A 71 -12.90 -8.78 12.22
CA PRO A 71 -14.35 -8.94 12.15
C PRO A 71 -14.95 -8.19 10.96
N ASN A 72 -14.53 -6.94 10.75
CA ASN A 72 -15.00 -6.12 9.64
C ASN A 72 -14.28 -6.45 8.32
N LYS A 73 -15.00 -7.05 7.37
CA LYS A 73 -14.44 -7.45 6.07
C LYS A 73 -14.16 -6.26 5.15
N LEU A 74 -14.87 -5.14 5.32
CA LEU A 74 -14.57 -3.93 4.54
C LEU A 74 -13.16 -3.44 4.82
N TYR A 75 -12.67 -3.56 6.06
CA TYR A 75 -11.32 -3.14 6.41
C TYR A 75 -10.26 -4.00 5.75
N VAL A 76 -10.50 -5.31 5.64
CA VAL A 76 -9.63 -6.23 4.92
C VAL A 76 -9.63 -5.91 3.43
N VAL A 77 -10.77 -5.58 2.84
CA VAL A 77 -10.88 -5.17 1.44
C VAL A 77 -10.15 -3.85 1.19
N THR A 78 -10.29 -2.86 2.08
CA THR A 78 -9.57 -1.58 1.99
C THR A 78 -8.07 -1.77 2.15
N TYR A 79 -7.63 -2.59 3.11
CA TYR A 79 -6.22 -2.99 3.24
C TYR A 79 -5.72 -3.68 1.96
N ALA A 80 -6.51 -4.60 1.39
CA ALA A 80 -6.15 -5.32 0.17
C ALA A 80 -5.99 -4.34 -1.02
N ALA A 81 -6.88 -3.36 -1.15
CA ALA A 81 -6.82 -2.33 -2.18
C ALA A 81 -5.61 -1.40 -2.00
N MET A 82 -5.31 -0.97 -0.77
CA MET A 82 -4.11 -0.15 -0.51
C MET A 82 -2.82 -0.96 -0.72
N GLY A 83 -2.79 -2.21 -0.27
CA GLY A 83 -1.65 -3.11 -0.43
C GLY A 83 -1.33 -3.43 -1.89
N ILE A 84 -2.34 -3.66 -2.73
CA ILE A 84 -2.11 -3.90 -4.16
C ILE A 84 -1.62 -2.63 -4.88
N TYR A 85 -2.11 -1.45 -4.50
CA TYR A 85 -1.57 -0.18 -4.98
C TYR A 85 -0.07 -0.03 -4.64
N ILE A 86 0.34 -0.33 -3.40
CA ILE A 86 1.76 -0.32 -3.02
C ILE A 86 2.56 -1.34 -3.82
N LEU A 87 2.04 -2.55 -3.99
CA LEU A 87 2.72 -3.62 -4.72
C LEU A 87 2.99 -3.21 -6.18
N LEU A 88 1.98 -2.64 -6.84
CA LEU A 88 2.12 -2.14 -8.21
C LEU A 88 3.05 -0.91 -8.28
N SER A 89 2.93 0.05 -7.37
CA SER A 89 3.78 1.24 -7.37
C SER A 89 5.26 0.91 -7.11
N GLU A 90 5.55 -0.02 -6.19
CA GLU A 90 6.90 -0.54 -5.96
C GLU A 90 7.42 -1.38 -7.14
N SER A 91 6.53 -2.08 -7.85
CA SER A 91 6.89 -2.83 -9.07
C SER A 91 7.39 -1.89 -10.16
N VAL A 92 6.64 -0.82 -10.42
CA VAL A 92 6.99 0.23 -11.38
C VAL A 92 8.31 0.88 -10.97
N TRP A 93 8.45 1.26 -9.71
CA TRP A 93 9.67 1.89 -9.22
C TRP A 93 10.92 1.03 -9.40
N ARG A 94 10.81 -0.28 -9.20
CA ARG A 94 11.93 -1.22 -9.46
C ARG A 94 12.23 -1.37 -10.94
N GLN A 95 11.21 -1.50 -11.78
CA GLN A 95 11.40 -1.64 -13.22
C GLN A 95 12.10 -0.42 -13.79
N ILE A 96 11.68 0.78 -13.40
CA ILE A 96 12.30 1.98 -13.93
C ILE A 96 13.71 2.20 -13.37
N ARG A 97 14.01 1.86 -12.10
CA ARG A 97 15.40 1.90 -11.62
C ARG A 97 16.33 0.94 -12.35
N LYS A 98 15.83 -0.24 -12.76
CA LYS A 98 16.61 -1.14 -13.62
C LYS A 98 16.89 -0.51 -14.98
N MET A 99 15.90 0.16 -15.58
CA MET A 99 16.07 0.87 -16.85
C MET A 99 17.05 2.05 -16.72
N LEU A 100 16.97 2.83 -15.63
CA LEU A 100 17.87 3.96 -15.37
C LEU A 100 19.33 3.53 -15.18
N GLY A 101 19.57 2.37 -14.57
CA GLY A 101 20.92 1.84 -14.38
C GLY A 101 21.58 1.29 -15.64
N ASN A 102 20.83 1.07 -16.73
CA ASN A 102 21.26 0.29 -17.89
C ASN A 102 21.56 1.14 -19.16
N ASN A 103 22.04 2.37 -18.98
CA ASN A 103 22.37 3.41 -19.99
C ASN A 103 21.20 4.36 -20.32
N THR A 104 21.47 5.65 -20.10
CA THR A 104 20.50 6.72 -19.93
C THR A 104 20.09 7.37 -21.25
N MET A 105 18.78 7.57 -21.46
CA MET A 105 18.25 8.61 -22.38
C MET A 105 17.35 9.63 -21.67
N PHE A 106 16.89 9.37 -20.44
CA PHE A 106 15.96 10.25 -19.71
C PHE A 106 16.63 11.00 -18.55
N SER A 107 16.31 12.29 -18.39
CA SER A 107 16.72 13.10 -17.24
C SER A 107 16.02 12.66 -15.95
N ILE A 108 16.66 12.88 -14.79
CA ILE A 108 16.12 12.54 -13.45
C ILE A 108 14.71 13.14 -13.25
N GLU A 109 14.42 14.30 -13.84
CA GLU A 109 13.10 14.93 -13.75
C GLU A 109 12.03 14.19 -14.54
N GLN A 110 12.32 13.77 -15.77
CA GLN A 110 11.37 13.03 -16.61
C GLN A 110 11.02 11.68 -15.97
N TYR A 111 11.96 11.06 -15.26
CA TYR A 111 11.72 9.87 -14.46
C TYR A 111 10.71 10.09 -13.33
N LYS A 112 10.88 11.18 -12.55
CA LYS A 112 9.95 11.51 -11.46
C LYS A 112 8.55 11.75 -11.98
N VAL A 113 8.43 12.46 -13.10
CA VAL A 113 7.14 12.70 -13.77
C VAL A 113 6.54 11.38 -14.25
N ALA A 114 7.31 10.52 -14.93
CA ALA A 114 6.83 9.22 -15.40
C ALA A 114 6.34 8.32 -14.25
N LEU A 115 7.09 8.24 -13.15
CA LEU A 115 6.64 7.53 -11.95
C LEU A 115 5.32 8.05 -11.42
N TRP A 116 5.21 9.37 -11.29
CA TRP A 116 4.02 10.01 -10.74
C TRP A 116 2.80 9.77 -11.65
N VAL A 117 2.97 9.90 -12.96
CA VAL A 117 1.93 9.60 -13.97
C VAL A 117 1.50 8.13 -13.91
N ILE A 118 2.43 7.19 -13.82
CA ILE A 118 2.10 5.76 -13.77
C ILE A 118 1.41 5.41 -12.45
N LYS A 119 1.88 5.92 -11.30
CA LYS A 119 1.20 5.74 -10.01
C LYS A 119 -0.24 6.30 -10.05
N TYR A 120 -0.40 7.47 -10.64
CA TYR A 120 -1.70 8.12 -10.81
C TYR A 120 -2.63 7.28 -11.71
N ALA A 121 -2.11 6.75 -12.81
CA ALA A 121 -2.85 5.85 -13.71
C ALA A 121 -3.28 4.55 -12.99
N ILE A 122 -2.37 3.93 -12.23
CA ILE A 122 -2.67 2.74 -11.42
C ILE A 122 -3.80 3.02 -10.43
N PHE A 123 -3.69 4.14 -9.69
CA PHE A 123 -4.72 4.52 -8.73
C PHE A 123 -6.07 4.72 -9.41
N ASN A 124 -6.14 5.49 -10.50
CA ASN A 124 -7.40 5.73 -11.19
C ASN A 124 -8.01 4.46 -11.79
N LEU A 125 -7.18 3.58 -12.34
CA LEU A 125 -7.62 2.29 -12.88
C LEU A 125 -8.21 1.38 -11.80
N MET A 126 -7.73 1.48 -10.56
CA MET A 126 -8.29 0.73 -9.44
C MET A 126 -9.50 1.45 -8.81
N TYR A 127 -9.40 2.76 -8.63
CA TYR A 127 -10.32 3.56 -7.82
C TYR A 127 -11.62 3.89 -8.55
N ILE A 128 -11.56 4.31 -9.81
CA ILE A 128 -12.75 4.70 -10.57
C ILE A 128 -13.70 3.50 -10.77
N PRO A 129 -13.24 2.31 -11.21
CA PRO A 129 -14.11 1.14 -11.32
C PRO A 129 -14.63 0.67 -9.96
N ALA A 130 -13.84 0.79 -8.89
CA ALA A 130 -14.29 0.44 -7.55
C ALA A 130 -15.42 1.37 -7.08
N VAL A 131 -15.29 2.68 -7.27
CA VAL A 131 -16.34 3.65 -6.88
C VAL A 131 -17.59 3.49 -7.73
N LEU A 132 -17.47 3.33 -9.04
CA LEU A 132 -18.64 3.24 -9.95
C LEU A 132 -19.32 1.86 -9.89
N GLY A 133 -18.54 0.78 -9.97
CA GLY A 133 -19.04 -0.60 -10.03
C GLY A 133 -19.35 -1.21 -8.66
N CYS A 134 -18.59 -0.84 -7.62
CA CYS A 134 -18.75 -1.38 -6.27
C CYS A 134 -19.33 -0.36 -5.26
N SER A 135 -19.98 0.72 -5.72
CA SER A 135 -20.61 1.73 -4.86
C SER A 135 -21.51 1.12 -3.78
N LYS A 136 -22.34 0.12 -4.14
CA LYS A 136 -23.21 -0.60 -3.19
C LYS A 136 -22.43 -1.40 -2.14
N LEU A 137 -21.27 -1.96 -2.51
CA LEU A 137 -20.42 -2.72 -1.58
C LEU A 137 -19.62 -1.79 -0.65
N LEU A 138 -19.16 -0.65 -1.18
CA LEU A 138 -18.31 0.29 -0.46
C LEU A 138 -19.09 1.23 0.47
N PHE A 139 -20.29 1.65 0.06
CA PHE A 139 -21.08 2.66 0.78
C PHE A 139 -22.42 2.14 1.32
N GLY A 140 -22.77 0.87 1.06
CA GLY A 140 -24.03 0.26 1.49
C GLY A 140 -25.29 0.85 0.85
N LYS A 141 -25.15 1.89 0.02
CA LYS A 141 -26.23 2.62 -0.66
C LYS A 141 -25.79 3.01 -2.07
N GLN A 142 -26.76 3.23 -2.95
CA GLN A 142 -26.51 3.89 -4.24
C GLN A 142 -26.20 5.36 -3.97
N LEU A 143 -24.99 5.79 -4.34
CA LEU A 143 -24.61 7.19 -4.25
C LEU A 143 -25.38 8.01 -5.29
N SER A 144 -25.85 9.19 -4.89
CA SER A 144 -26.35 10.17 -5.86
C SER A 144 -25.20 10.65 -6.76
N ALA A 145 -25.52 11.17 -7.94
CA ALA A 145 -24.51 11.66 -8.88
C ALA A 145 -23.56 12.70 -8.23
N GLY A 146 -24.10 13.61 -7.41
CA GLY A 146 -23.29 14.60 -6.69
C GLY A 146 -22.37 14.00 -5.63
N MET A 147 -22.82 12.98 -4.89
CA MET A 147 -21.99 12.31 -3.89
C MET A 147 -20.88 11.48 -4.54
N THR A 148 -21.16 10.84 -5.69
CA THR A 148 -20.16 10.11 -6.46
C THR A 148 -19.03 11.04 -6.93
N ILE A 149 -19.37 12.23 -7.43
CA ILE A 149 -18.36 13.24 -7.81
C ILE A 149 -17.54 13.68 -6.59
N GLY A 150 -18.21 13.94 -5.45
CA GLY A 150 -17.54 14.31 -4.21
C GLY A 150 -16.55 13.25 -3.72
N VAL A 151 -16.93 11.96 -3.76
CA VAL A 151 -16.06 10.84 -3.43
C VAL A 151 -14.88 10.76 -4.39
N LEU A 152 -15.11 10.90 -5.69
CA LEU A 152 -14.04 10.87 -6.69
C LEU A 152 -12.98 11.96 -6.41
N ILE A 153 -13.40 13.19 -6.12
CA ILE A 153 -12.50 14.29 -5.76
C ILE A 153 -11.76 13.99 -4.45
N ALA A 154 -12.46 13.52 -3.43
CA ALA A 154 -11.86 13.16 -2.15
C ALA A 154 -10.80 12.07 -2.30
N GLY A 155 -11.02 11.08 -3.17
CA GLY A 155 -10.05 10.05 -3.48
C GLY A 155 -8.76 10.58 -4.11
N GLN A 156 -8.84 11.59 -4.99
CA GLN A 156 -7.65 12.23 -5.58
C GLN A 156 -6.82 12.94 -4.52
N ILE A 157 -7.47 13.67 -3.61
CA ILE A 157 -6.80 14.32 -2.47
C ILE A 157 -6.18 13.26 -1.56
N GLY A 158 -6.92 12.19 -1.27
CA GLY A 158 -6.48 11.06 -0.48
C GLY A 158 -5.23 10.39 -1.04
N LEU A 159 -5.17 10.16 -2.36
CA LEU A 159 -3.99 9.61 -3.03
C LEU A 159 -2.75 10.47 -2.78
N PHE A 160 -2.86 11.79 -2.92
CA PHE A 160 -1.73 12.69 -2.73
C PHE A 160 -1.19 12.64 -1.30
N ILE A 161 -2.08 12.64 -0.30
CA ILE A 161 -1.70 12.51 1.11
C ILE A 161 -1.06 11.14 1.36
N TYR A 162 -1.68 10.08 0.84
CA TYR A 162 -1.24 8.71 1.02
C TYR A 162 0.15 8.46 0.42
N ASP A 163 0.40 8.88 -0.83
CA ASP A 163 1.69 8.68 -1.51
C ASP A 163 2.81 9.45 -0.79
N LYS A 164 2.54 10.68 -0.33
CA LYS A 164 3.49 11.44 0.51
C LYS A 164 3.75 10.77 1.85
N ALA A 165 2.72 10.28 2.52
CA ALA A 165 2.86 9.58 3.79
C ALA A 165 3.67 8.28 3.63
N TYR A 166 3.41 7.53 2.56
CA TYR A 166 4.15 6.32 2.22
C TYR A 166 5.63 6.62 1.95
N ASP A 167 5.92 7.59 1.09
CA ASP A 167 7.29 7.95 0.74
C ASP A 167 8.07 8.45 1.96
N TYR A 168 7.44 9.19 2.87
CA TYR A 168 8.05 9.61 4.14
C TYR A 168 8.29 8.42 5.08
N ALA A 169 7.30 7.56 5.27
CA ALA A 169 7.38 6.40 6.16
C ALA A 169 8.50 5.44 5.71
N VAL A 170 8.56 5.12 4.42
CA VAL A 170 9.54 4.15 3.92
C VAL A 170 10.88 4.81 3.60
N GLY A 171 10.88 6.03 3.07
CA GLY A 171 12.09 6.75 2.67
C GLY A 171 12.87 7.37 3.83
N THR A 172 12.19 7.79 4.91
CA THR A 172 12.84 8.48 6.03
C THR A 172 12.81 7.65 7.31
N ILE A 173 11.63 7.23 7.76
CA ILE A 173 11.49 6.54 9.05
C ILE A 173 12.14 5.16 8.97
N TRP A 174 11.75 4.35 7.99
CA TRP A 174 12.25 2.99 7.86
C TRP A 174 13.76 2.95 7.59
N ASN A 175 14.29 3.87 6.78
CA ASN A 175 15.73 3.96 6.52
C ASN A 175 16.56 4.26 7.78
N LYS A 176 16.00 4.97 8.77
CA LYS A 176 16.66 5.17 10.08
C LYS A 176 16.59 3.93 10.97
N ILE A 177 15.48 3.20 10.93
CA ILE A 177 15.22 2.05 11.81
C ILE A 177 15.92 0.78 11.31
N ARG A 178 15.98 0.57 9.99
CA ARG A 178 16.54 -0.66 9.38
C ARG A 178 17.97 -0.95 9.83
N GLY A 179 18.80 0.08 10.01
CA GLY A 179 20.19 -0.09 10.44
C GLY A 179 20.31 -0.73 11.84
N LYS A 180 19.31 -0.57 12.70
CA LYS A 180 19.29 -1.15 14.06
C LYS A 180 18.65 -2.54 14.12
N LEU A 181 17.77 -2.88 13.18
CA LEU A 181 17.11 -4.18 13.11
C LEU A 181 17.92 -5.22 12.32
N PHE A 182 18.72 -4.74 11.37
CA PHE A 182 19.44 -5.62 10.44
C PHE A 182 20.93 -5.79 10.73
N ASN A 183 21.57 -4.86 11.44
CA ASN A 183 22.87 -5.06 12.09
C ASN A 183 22.71 -5.81 13.40
#